data_AF-A0A7R6V811-F1
#
_entry.id   AF-A0A7R6V811-F1
#
_cell.length_a   1.000
_cell.length_b   1.000
_cell.length_c   1.000
_cell.angle_alpha   90.00
_cell.angle_beta   90.00
_cell.angle_gamma   90.00
#
_symmetry.space_group_name_H-M   'P 1'
#
loop_
_entity.id
_entity.type
_entity.pdbx_description
1 polymer ?
#
loop_
_entity_poly.entity_id
_entity_poly.type
_entity_poly.pdbx_seq_one_letter_code
_entity_poly.pdbx_strand_id
1 'polypeptide(L)'
;MILKIWWSWQWRVLVAVMLANILIDFLMGLFGGLLALSQKSVIIGTNLLSFSITIYASIYFLGFVMRKYRVYIPNEKLDVYKKAAIK
;
A
#
# COMPACT_ATOMS: atom_id res chain seq x y z
N MET A 1 1.38 22.63 8.20
CA MET A 1 2.52 21.72 8.51
C MET A 1 2.18 20.26 8.25
N ILE A 2 1.03 19.76 8.73
CA ILE A 2 0.63 18.35 8.57
C ILE A 2 0.40 17.91 7.12
N LEU A 3 -0.06 18.83 6.25
CA LEU A 3 -0.26 18.59 4.82
C LEU A 3 1.07 18.39 4.06
N LYS A 4 2.11 19.16 4.42
CA LYS A 4 3.47 19.01 3.86
C LYS A 4 4.08 17.65 4.22
N ILE A 5 3.91 17.22 5.48
CA ILE A 5 4.38 15.92 5.96
C ILE A 5 3.62 14.79 5.26
N TRP A 6 2.29 14.91 5.16
CA TRP A 6 1.46 13.94 4.46
C TRP A 6 1.84 13.79 2.98
N TRP A 7 2.03 14.92 2.29
CA TRP A 7 2.45 14.94 0.89
C TRP A 7 3.84 14.32 0.70
N SER A 8 4.81 14.64 1.57
CA SER A 8 6.14 14.03 1.53
C SER A 8 6.10 12.50 1.72
N TRP A 9 5.21 12.00 2.57
CA TRP A 9 5.02 10.57 2.77
C TRP A 9 4.39 9.88 1.55
N GLN A 10 3.44 10.53 0.87
CA GLN A 10 2.89 10.03 -0.39
C GLN A 10 3.97 9.85 -1.46
N TRP A 11 4.86 10.84 -1.61
CA TRP A 11 5.98 10.72 -2.55
C TRP A 11 6.92 9.56 -2.24
N ARG A 12 7.21 9.29 -0.96
CA ARG A 12 8.06 8.16 -0.56
C ARG A 12 7.42 6.82 -0.90
N VAL A 13 6.11 6.68 -0.66
CA VAL A 13 5.38 5.45 -1.01
C VAL A 13 5.34 5.27 -2.52
N LEU A 14 5.08 6.33 -3.28
CA LEU A 14 5.00 6.29 -4.74
C LEU A 14 6.35 5.90 -5.36
N VAL A 15 7.44 6.49 -4.88
CA VAL A 15 8.81 6.12 -5.30
C VAL A 15 9.14 4.67 -4.95
N ALA A 16 8.77 4.20 -3.75
CA ALA A 16 9.00 2.82 -3.34
C ALA A 16 8.23 1.82 -4.22
N VAL A 17 6.97 2.13 -4.57
CA VAL A 17 6.15 1.29 -5.46
C VAL A 17 6.72 1.28 -6.88
N MET A 18 7.17 2.44 -7.40
CA MET A 18 7.83 2.49 -8.72
C MET A 18 9.10 1.63 -8.75
N LEU A 19 9.96 1.74 -7.73
CA LEU A 19 11.18 0.91 -7.64
C LEU A 19 10.85 -0.58 -7.53
N ALA A 20 9.82 -0.93 -6.76
CA ALA A 20 9.38 -2.32 -6.62
C ALA A 20 8.87 -2.89 -7.96
N ASN A 21 8.09 -2.11 -8.72
CA ASN A 21 7.62 -2.54 -10.05
C ASN A 21 8.78 -2.74 -11.03
N ILE A 22 9.75 -1.83 -11.08
CA ILE A 22 10.94 -1.98 -11.93
C ILE A 22 11.70 -3.27 -11.58
N LEU A 23 11.86 -3.55 -10.29
CA LEU A 23 12.54 -4.77 -9.83
C LEU A 23 11.76 -6.04 -10.24
N ILE A 24 10.44 -6.01 -10.16
CA ILE A 24 9.58 -7.15 -10.56
C ILE A 24 9.63 -7.35 -12.06
N ASP A 25 9.52 -6.30 -12.86
CA ASP A 25 9.61 -6.39 -14.31
C ASP A 25 10.93 -7.05 -14.72
N PHE A 26 12.02 -6.64 -14.07
CA PHE A 26 13.34 -7.23 -14.29
C PHE A 26 13.39 -8.72 -13.92
N LEU A 27 12.91 -9.08 -12.71
CA LEU A 27 12.89 -10.46 -12.25
C LEU A 27 12.00 -11.34 -13.14
N MET A 28 10.80 -10.88 -13.47
CA MET A 28 9.86 -11.63 -14.31
C MET A 28 10.37 -11.75 -15.75
N GLY A 29 11.08 -10.75 -16.27
CA GLY A 29 11.80 -10.85 -17.54
C GLY A 29 12.90 -11.92 -17.51
N LEU A 30 13.69 -11.96 -16.44
CA LEU A 30 14.73 -12.97 -16.21
C LEU A 30 14.14 -14.38 -16.12
N PHE A 31 13.16 -14.60 -15.24
CA PHE A 31 12.49 -15.90 -15.09
C PHE A 31 11.73 -16.30 -16.35
N GLY A 32 11.12 -15.34 -17.04
CA GLY A 32 10.44 -15.54 -18.31
C GLY A 32 11.36 -16.05 -19.40
N GLY A 33 12.54 -15.43 -19.54
CA GLY A 33 13.57 -15.87 -20.46
C GLY A 33 14.15 -17.24 -20.09
N LEU A 34 14.41 -17.48 -18.80
CA LEU A 34 15.00 -18.73 -18.31
C LEU A 34 14.06 -19.94 -18.47
N LEU A 35 12.75 -19.73 -18.30
CA LEU A 35 11.72 -20.76 -18.39
C LEU A 35 11.07 -20.85 -19.78
N ALA A 36 11.58 -20.08 -20.76
CA ALA A 36 11.01 -19.95 -22.10
C ALA A 36 9.49 -19.65 -22.09
N LEU A 37 9.04 -18.84 -21.13
CA LEU A 37 7.64 -18.47 -20.99
C LEU A 37 7.23 -17.52 -22.11
N SER A 38 5.97 -17.63 -22.54
CA SER A 38 5.42 -16.67 -23.51
C SER A 38 5.42 -15.25 -22.94
N GLN A 39 5.61 -14.25 -23.80
CA GLN A 39 5.52 -12.84 -23.39
C GLN A 39 4.21 -12.53 -22.66
N LYS A 40 3.09 -13.13 -23.09
CA LYS A 40 1.79 -12.99 -22.42
C LYS A 40 1.84 -13.49 -20.98
N SER A 41 2.43 -14.64 -20.72
CA SER A 41 2.56 -15.22 -19.38
C SER A 41 3.40 -14.34 -18.45
N VAL A 42 4.51 -13.79 -18.97
CA VAL A 42 5.39 -12.88 -18.23
C VAL A 42 4.62 -11.60 -17.86
N ILE A 43 3.96 -10.97 -18.84
CA ILE A 43 3.18 -9.74 -18.62
C ILE A 43 2.06 -9.96 -17.60
N ILE A 44 1.32 -11.07 -17.70
CA ILE A 44 0.24 -11.40 -16.77
C ILE A 44 0.80 -11.58 -15.35
N GLY A 45 1.90 -12.32 -15.20
CA GLY A 45 2.54 -12.53 -13.90
C GLY A 45 3.05 -11.23 -13.28
N THR A 46 3.72 -10.39 -14.08
CA THR A 46 4.17 -9.06 -13.67
C THR A 46 3.00 -8.20 -13.19
N ASN A 47 1.91 -8.13 -13.95
CA ASN A 47 0.74 -7.33 -13.58
C ASN A 47 0.08 -7.82 -12.29
N LEU A 48 0.01 -9.13 -12.06
CA LEU A 48 -0.50 -9.73 -10.82
C LEU A 48 0.35 -9.36 -9.59
N LEU A 49 1.67 -9.35 -9.74
CA LEU A 49 2.60 -8.97 -8.67
C LEU A 49 2.52 -7.46 -8.37
N SER A 50 2.51 -6.63 -9.41
CA SER A 50 2.35 -5.17 -9.30
C SER A 50 1.01 -4.79 -8.65
N PHE A 51 -0.07 -5.50 -9.00
CA PHE A 51 -1.38 -5.33 -8.37
C PHE A 51 -1.35 -5.70 -6.88
N SER A 52 -0.72 -6.82 -6.54
CA SER A 52 -0.61 -7.28 -5.14
C SER A 52 0.15 -6.28 -4.26
N ILE A 53 1.24 -5.70 -4.77
CA ILE A 53 2.00 -4.66 -4.07
C ILE A 53 1.18 -3.38 -3.92
N THR A 54 0.43 -3.01 -4.95
CA THR A 54 -0.44 -1.83 -4.90
C THR A 54 -1.51 -1.98 -3.82
N ILE A 55 -2.13 -3.17 -3.70
CA ILE A 55 -3.08 -3.48 -2.62
C ILE A 55 -2.39 -3.39 -1.26
N TYR A 56 -1.23 -4.04 -1.10
CA TYR A 56 -0.50 -4.03 0.16
C TYR A 56 -0.12 -2.62 0.61
N ALA A 57 0.42 -1.80 -0.31
CA ALA A 57 0.75 -0.40 -0.06
C ALA A 57 -0.49 0.41 0.33
N SER A 58 -1.63 0.17 -0.33
CA SER A 58 -2.91 0.83 -0.02
C SER A 58 -3.42 0.48 1.38
N ILE A 59 -3.34 -0.79 1.80
CA ILE A 59 -3.71 -1.23 3.15
C ILE A 59 -2.79 -0.62 4.20
N TYR A 60 -1.47 -0.63 3.95
CA TYR A 60 -0.50 -0.03 4.87
C TYR A 60 -0.75 1.47 5.04
N PHE A 61 -1.05 2.16 3.94
CA PHE A 61 -1.40 3.57 3.95
C PHE A 61 -2.71 3.82 4.71
N LEU A 62 -3.76 3.02 4.48
CA LEU A 62 -5.02 3.09 5.23
C LEU A 62 -4.78 2.92 6.74
N GLY A 63 -3.94 1.96 7.14
CA GLY A 63 -3.57 1.73 8.54
C GLY A 63 -2.77 2.88 9.17
N PHE A 64 -1.90 3.54 8.39
CA PHE A 64 -1.18 4.75 8.83
C PHE A 64 -2.13 5.93 9.04
N VAL A 65 -3.04 6.15 8.09
CA VAL A 65 -4.10 7.16 8.16
C VAL A 65 -4.97 6.90 9.39
N MET A 66 -5.52 5.69 9.54
CA MET A 66 -6.37 5.35 10.69
C MET A 66 -5.65 5.52 12.03
N ARG A 67 -4.35 5.18 12.14
CA ARG A 67 -3.57 5.43 13.38
C ARG A 67 -3.41 6.92 13.65
N LYS A 68 -3.09 7.72 12.62
CA LYS A 68 -2.94 9.18 12.73
C LYS A 68 -4.25 9.87 13.14
N TYR A 69 -5.40 9.37 12.66
CA TYR A 69 -6.72 9.89 13.02
C TYR A 69 -7.30 9.28 14.31
N ARG A 70 -6.92 8.05 14.72
CA ARG A 70 -7.26 7.52 16.05
C ARG A 70 -6.63 8.34 17.17
N VAL A 71 -5.41 8.85 16.97
CA VAL A 71 -4.77 9.79 17.90
C VAL A 71 -5.59 11.11 18.01
N TYR A 72 -6.44 11.42 17.03
CA TYR A 72 -7.33 12.58 17.03
C TYR A 72 -8.75 12.31 17.57
N ILE A 73 -9.07 11.06 17.93
CA ILE A 73 -10.23 10.80 18.78
C ILE A 73 -9.67 10.86 20.21
N PRO A 74 -9.81 11.98 20.93
CA PRO A 74 -9.45 11.98 22.34
C PRO A 74 -10.18 10.83 23.00
N ASN A 75 -9.45 10.01 23.76
CA ASN A 75 -9.97 8.84 24.46
C ASN A 75 -11.27 9.14 25.23
N GLU A 76 -11.50 10.40 25.63
CA GLU A 76 -12.73 10.89 26.23
C GLU A 76 -14.00 10.60 25.42
N LYS A 77 -13.95 10.58 24.07
CA LYS A 77 -15.16 10.31 23.26
C LYS A 77 -15.43 8.83 23.05
N LEU A 78 -14.42 7.97 23.15
CA LEU A 78 -14.61 6.51 23.01
C LEU A 78 -15.48 5.96 24.15
N ASP A 79 -15.35 6.49 25.36
CA ASP A 79 -16.19 6.10 26.51
C ASP A 79 -17.65 6.56 26.36
N VAL A 80 -17.89 7.71 25.73
CA VAL A 80 -19.24 8.23 25.47
C VAL A 80 -19.98 7.34 24.46
N TYR A 81 -19.32 6.93 23.38
CA TYR A 81 -19.91 6.02 22.40
C TYR A 81 -20.11 4.60 22.96
N LYS A 82 -19.22 4.14 23.84
CA LYS A 82 -19.36 2.85 24.53
C LYS A 82 -20.53 2.84 25.50
N LYS A 83 -20.78 3.95 26.22
CA LYS A 83 -21.95 4.11 27.11
C LYS A 83 -23.27 4.25 26.34
N ALA A 84 -23.27 4.86 25.15
CA ALA A 84 -24.47 5.00 24.32
C ALA A 84 -24.92 3.67 23.66
N ALA A 85 -24.00 2.73 23.45
CA ALA A 85 -24.30 1.43 22.83
C ALA A 85 -24.81 0.35 23.81
N ILE A 86 -24.81 0.63 25.12
CA ILE A 86 -25.28 -0.29 26.19
C ILE A 86 -26.68 0.12 26.68
N LYS A 87 -27.42 0.92 25.91
CA LYS A 87 -28.79 1.31 26.23
C LYS A 87 -29.78 0.70 25.24
#